data_AF-A0A7W7CL84-F1
#
_entry.id   AF-A0A7W7CL84-F1
#
_cell.length_a   1.000
_cell.length_b   1.000
_cell.length_c   1.000
_cell.angle_alpha   90.00
_cell.angle_beta   90.00
_cell.angle_gamma   90.00
#
_symmetry.space_group_name_H-M   'P 1'
#
loop_
_entity.id
_entity.type
_entity.pdbx_description
1 polymer ?
#
loop_
_entity_poly.entity_id
_entity_poly.type
_entity_poly.pdbx_seq_one_letter_code
_entity_poly.pdbx_strand_id
1 'polypeptide(L)'
;MTGPILVAIAALASILAVAFAAAAATVPPSRRQRMLRILHSFDRSRNAPRAAATPFGGRLRPPVVWALQRVGNLVTPPPVRARLLRHLDYAGNPTAWPLDRVIRGRMIGGIVLGLFFYIIAQGIAFAFALPGAALGVLAGLHVPDLLVYNAGVKRQKDITMSLPDVLDAMVIGVESGLGLDAAMAQVAQLLQGPMPDELNRVLQEMRLGVSRSVSLRALAKRTTVRDLKTLVTALVQAGELGISMAGILREHASDQRMRRRQRAEEQAQKVTVKLLFPVLFCLFPVIFIVVLGPAMIKIAGSL
;
A
#
# COMPACT_ATOMS: atom_id res chain seq x y z
N MET A 1 -28.13 36.05 11.11
CA MET A 1 -26.67 35.81 11.28
C MET A 1 -26.35 34.46 11.93
N THR A 2 -27.33 33.59 12.20
CA THR A 2 -27.16 32.28 12.87
C THR A 2 -26.82 31.12 11.92
N GLY A 3 -27.18 31.22 10.63
CA GLY A 3 -26.91 30.21 9.61
C GLY A 3 -25.44 29.81 9.43
N PRO A 4 -24.49 30.75 9.26
CA PRO A 4 -23.09 30.38 9.00
C PRO A 4 -22.39 29.76 10.21
N ILE A 5 -22.79 30.14 11.43
CA ILE A 5 -22.24 29.60 12.68
C ILE A 5 -22.69 28.14 12.86
N LEU A 6 -23.94 27.83 12.52
CA LEU A 6 -24.48 26.48 12.61
C LEU A 6 -23.84 25.54 11.59
N VAL A 7 -23.56 26.03 10.37
CA VAL A 7 -22.83 25.30 9.33
C VAL A 7 -21.38 25.05 9.75
N ALA A 8 -20.72 26.02 10.37
CA ALA A 8 -19.34 25.86 10.86
C ALA A 8 -19.24 24.83 11.99
N ILE A 9 -20.17 24.83 12.95
CA ILE A 9 -20.22 23.84 14.04
C ILE A 9 -20.53 22.45 13.49
N ALA A 10 -21.47 22.35 12.54
CA ALA A 10 -21.83 21.08 11.93
C ALA A 10 -20.69 20.51 11.07
N ALA A 11 -19.95 21.36 10.34
CA ALA A 11 -18.73 20.98 9.60
C ALA A 11 -17.60 20.53 10.56
N LEU A 12 -17.41 21.21 11.68
CA LEU A 12 -16.42 20.83 12.70
C LEU A 12 -16.78 19.48 13.35
N ALA A 13 -18.05 19.27 13.68
CA ALA A 13 -18.54 18.01 14.24
C ALA A 13 -18.41 16.84 13.26
N SER A 14 -18.62 17.08 11.97
CA SER A 14 -18.43 16.06 10.94
C SER A 14 -16.96 15.80 10.61
N ILE A 15 -16.07 16.81 10.67
CA ILE A 15 -14.61 16.60 10.65
C ILE A 15 -14.17 15.76 11.87
N LEU A 16 -14.70 16.05 13.06
CA LEU A 16 -14.42 15.28 14.27
C LEU A 16 -14.94 13.83 14.16
N ALA A 17 -16.11 13.63 13.52
CA ALA A 17 -16.67 12.31 13.27
C ALA A 17 -15.89 11.52 12.21
N VAL A 18 -15.38 12.17 11.14
CA VAL A 18 -14.44 11.58 10.17
C VAL A 18 -13.16 11.18 10.90
N ALA A 19 -12.59 12.07 11.71
CA ALA A 19 -11.38 11.81 12.47
C ALA A 19 -11.58 10.66 13.48
N PHE A 20 -12.73 10.62 14.15
CA PHE A 20 -13.08 9.57 15.11
C PHE A 20 -13.36 8.23 14.42
N ALA A 21 -14.03 8.22 13.27
CA ALA A 21 -14.28 7.00 12.49
C ALA A 21 -12.99 6.46 11.84
N ALA A 22 -12.13 7.35 11.34
CA ALA A 22 -10.79 7.00 10.85
C ALA A 22 -9.88 6.50 11.99
N ALA A 23 -9.95 7.12 13.17
CA ALA A 23 -9.27 6.64 14.37
C ALA A 23 -9.82 5.27 14.81
N ALA A 24 -11.13 5.09 14.90
CA ALA A 24 -11.76 3.81 15.26
C ALA A 24 -11.47 2.70 14.24
N ALA A 25 -11.30 3.02 12.96
CA ALA A 25 -10.88 2.07 11.93
C ALA A 25 -9.38 1.72 12.00
N THR A 26 -8.54 2.59 12.59
CA THR A 26 -7.08 2.44 12.71
C THR A 26 -6.61 1.99 14.09
N VAL A 27 -7.42 2.11 15.14
CA VAL A 27 -7.07 1.71 16.52
C VAL A 27 -7.07 0.19 16.62
N PRO A 28 -5.91 -0.46 16.86
CA PRO A 28 -5.86 -1.89 17.12
C PRO A 28 -6.53 -2.21 18.47
N PRO A 29 -7.15 -3.40 18.63
CA PRO A 29 -7.75 -3.77 19.91
C PRO A 29 -6.68 -3.72 21.01
N SER A 30 -7.03 -3.00 22.07
CA SER A 30 -6.22 -2.71 23.25
C SER A 30 -5.30 -3.85 23.69
N ARG A 31 -4.02 -3.50 23.91
CA ARG A 31 -2.87 -4.28 24.37
C ARG A 31 -3.18 -5.32 25.47
N ARG A 32 -4.21 -5.08 26.28
CA ARG A 32 -4.68 -5.95 27.37
C ARG A 32 -5.25 -7.30 26.90
N GLN A 33 -5.86 -7.37 25.70
CA GLN A 33 -6.42 -8.61 25.15
C GLN A 33 -5.42 -9.45 24.35
N ARG A 34 -4.28 -8.87 23.94
CA ARG A 34 -3.21 -9.58 23.21
C ARG A 34 -2.39 -10.45 24.17
N MET A 35 -2.19 -9.99 25.41
CA MET A 35 -1.43 -10.73 26.43
C MET A 35 -2.18 -11.98 26.93
N LEU A 36 -3.50 -11.88 27.15
CA LEU A 36 -4.31 -13.05 27.55
C LEU A 36 -4.42 -14.10 26.44
N ARG A 37 -4.32 -13.71 25.17
CA ARG A 37 -4.36 -14.64 24.03
C ARG A 37 -3.06 -15.44 23.87
N ILE A 38 -1.93 -14.88 24.25
CA ILE A 38 -0.62 -15.56 24.20
C ILE A 38 -0.55 -16.63 25.30
N LEU A 39 -1.08 -16.31 26.49
CA LEU A 39 -1.18 -17.28 27.60
C LEU A 39 -2.08 -18.47 27.25
N HIS A 40 -3.20 -18.25 26.54
CA HIS A 40 -4.06 -19.35 26.07
C HIS A 40 -3.55 -20.08 24.82
N SER A 41 -2.62 -19.51 24.05
CA SER A 41 -2.03 -20.19 22.88
C SER A 41 -0.88 -21.14 23.21
N PHE A 42 -0.21 -20.95 24.36
CA PHE A 42 0.87 -21.86 24.79
C PHE A 42 0.34 -23.22 25.26
N ASP A 43 -0.85 -23.26 25.88
CA ASP A 43 -1.44 -24.51 26.37
C ASP A 43 -2.06 -25.34 25.22
N ARG A 44 -2.52 -24.69 24.15
CA ARG A 44 -3.17 -25.35 23.00
C ARG A 44 -2.19 -25.96 21.99
N SER A 45 -0.89 -25.68 22.10
CA SER A 45 0.13 -26.18 21.16
C SER A 45 0.58 -27.62 21.44
N ARG A 46 0.17 -28.23 22.57
CA ARG A 46 0.53 -29.62 22.88
C ARG A 46 -0.50 -30.65 22.41
N ASN A 47 -1.80 -30.33 22.42
CA ASN A 47 -2.86 -31.30 22.10
C ASN A 47 -4.04 -30.64 21.36
N ALA A 48 -4.02 -30.59 20.03
CA ALA A 48 -5.26 -30.55 19.24
C ALA A 48 -5.03 -30.92 17.76
N PRO A 49 -5.85 -31.82 17.16
CA PRO A 49 -5.72 -32.28 15.77
C PRO A 49 -6.17 -31.22 14.75
N ARG A 50 -5.75 -31.43 13.50
CA ARG A 50 -6.24 -30.73 12.29
C ARG A 50 -7.77 -30.62 12.30
N ALA A 51 -8.30 -29.42 12.41
CA ALA A 51 -9.72 -29.14 12.18
C ALA A 51 -9.91 -27.80 11.44
N ALA A 52 -10.41 -27.94 10.21
CA ALA A 52 -11.42 -27.15 9.50
C ALA A 52 -11.51 -25.62 9.70
N ALA A 53 -11.71 -24.95 8.55
CA ALA A 53 -12.25 -23.62 8.37
C ALA A 53 -13.19 -23.19 9.51
N THR A 54 -12.97 -22.00 10.08
CA THR A 54 -13.85 -21.48 11.14
C THR A 54 -15.24 -21.20 10.57
N PRO A 55 -16.28 -21.95 10.98
CA PRO A 55 -17.66 -21.61 10.74
C PRO A 55 -18.14 -20.67 11.84
N PHE A 56 -19.15 -19.88 11.49
CA PHE A 56 -20.27 -19.45 12.34
C PHE A 56 -20.13 -19.52 13.88
N GLY A 57 -20.22 -18.36 14.51
CA GLY A 57 -20.52 -18.19 15.94
C GLY A 57 -19.72 -17.03 16.52
N GLY A 58 -20.28 -15.87 16.87
CA GLY A 58 -21.63 -15.59 17.30
C GLY A 58 -21.53 -14.72 18.54
N ARG A 59 -21.42 -13.39 18.38
CA ARG A 59 -21.63 -12.42 19.45
C ARG A 59 -22.28 -11.17 18.85
N LEU A 60 -23.60 -11.10 19.02
CA LEU A 60 -24.48 -9.92 18.96
C LEU A 60 -24.22 -8.95 17.80
N ARG A 61 -24.85 -9.23 16.65
CA ARG A 61 -24.99 -8.26 15.55
C ARG A 61 -26.18 -7.36 15.85
N PRO A 62 -26.03 -6.03 16.02
CA PRO A 62 -27.19 -5.16 15.89
C PRO A 62 -27.71 -5.26 14.43
N PRO A 63 -29.02 -5.09 14.20
CA PRO A 63 -29.69 -5.23 12.89
C PRO A 63 -29.06 -4.39 11.77
N VAL A 64 -28.34 -3.33 12.15
CA VAL A 64 -27.54 -2.45 11.28
C VAL A 64 -26.49 -3.21 10.46
N VAL A 65 -25.86 -4.27 11.01
CA VAL A 65 -24.79 -5.02 10.31
C VAL A 65 -25.33 -5.85 9.16
N TRP A 66 -26.55 -6.39 9.29
CA TRP A 66 -27.20 -7.16 8.22
C TRP A 66 -27.71 -6.25 7.10
N ALA A 67 -28.27 -5.09 7.46
CA ALA A 67 -28.67 -4.07 6.48
C ALA A 67 -27.48 -3.54 5.67
N LEU A 68 -26.36 -3.23 6.34
CA LEU A 68 -25.12 -2.79 5.71
C LEU A 68 -24.50 -3.85 4.77
N GLN A 69 -24.67 -5.13 5.07
CA GLN A 69 -24.17 -6.21 4.20
C GLN A 69 -25.00 -6.38 2.93
N ARG A 70 -26.32 -6.19 3.01
CA ARG A 70 -27.22 -6.29 1.85
C ARG A 70 -27.04 -5.09 0.90
N VAL A 71 -26.93 -3.88 1.44
CA VAL A 71 -26.58 -2.68 0.65
C VAL A 71 -25.14 -2.77 0.12
N GLY A 72 -24.21 -3.32 0.91
CA GLY A 72 -22.82 -3.52 0.47
C GLY A 72 -22.64 -4.50 -0.67
N ASN A 73 -23.52 -5.50 -0.79
CA ASN A 73 -23.52 -6.42 -1.93
C ASN A 73 -24.13 -5.79 -3.20
N LEU A 74 -25.03 -4.80 -3.06
CA LEU A 74 -25.53 -4.02 -4.20
C LEU A 74 -24.53 -2.95 -4.68
N VAL A 75 -23.88 -2.26 -3.73
CA VAL A 75 -22.98 -1.14 -4.00
C VAL A 75 -21.56 -1.58 -4.35
N THR A 76 -21.16 -2.80 -3.99
CA THR A 76 -19.86 -3.38 -4.37
C THR A 76 -20.05 -4.58 -5.30
N PRO A 77 -20.19 -4.34 -6.62
CA PRO A 77 -20.27 -5.41 -7.60
C PRO A 77 -19.10 -6.42 -7.48
N PRO A 78 -19.29 -7.69 -7.88
CA PRO A 78 -18.23 -8.70 -7.94
C PRO A 78 -16.90 -8.24 -8.56
N PRO A 79 -16.86 -7.45 -9.67
CA PRO A 79 -15.59 -6.99 -10.25
C PRO A 79 -14.80 -6.04 -9.35
N VAL A 80 -15.49 -5.22 -8.54
CA VAL A 80 -14.84 -4.27 -7.61
C VAL A 80 -14.16 -5.03 -6.47
N ARG A 81 -14.80 -6.10 -5.98
CA ARG A 81 -14.20 -7.00 -4.97
C ARG A 81 -12.94 -7.67 -5.47
N ALA A 82 -12.94 -8.19 -6.70
CA ALA A 82 -11.77 -8.82 -7.30
C ALA A 82 -10.61 -7.83 -7.49
N ARG A 83 -10.91 -6.56 -7.79
CA ARG A 83 -9.88 -5.50 -7.88
C ARG A 83 -9.31 -5.16 -6.50
N LEU A 84 -10.16 -5.04 -5.49
CA LEU A 84 -9.75 -4.71 -4.12
C LEU A 84 -8.92 -5.83 -3.48
N LEU A 85 -9.30 -7.09 -3.71
CA LEU A 85 -8.52 -8.27 -3.33
C LEU A 85 -7.13 -8.23 -3.95
N ARG A 86 -7.03 -7.96 -5.26
CA ARG A 86 -5.72 -7.80 -5.93
C ARG A 86 -4.88 -6.69 -5.32
N HIS A 87 -5.46 -5.54 -5.01
CA HIS A 87 -4.72 -4.45 -4.35
C HIS A 87 -4.31 -4.80 -2.92
N LEU A 88 -5.14 -5.54 -2.18
CA LEU A 88 -4.80 -6.05 -0.85
C LEU A 88 -3.68 -7.08 -0.91
N ASP A 89 -3.68 -7.96 -1.91
CA ASP A 89 -2.60 -8.91 -2.15
C ASP A 89 -1.28 -8.17 -2.43
N TYR A 90 -1.32 -7.12 -3.26
CA TYR A 90 -0.14 -6.25 -3.49
C TYR A 90 0.32 -5.50 -2.24
N ALA A 91 -0.62 -5.13 -1.37
CA ALA A 91 -0.34 -4.54 -0.05
C ALA A 91 0.17 -5.57 0.98
N GLY A 92 0.25 -6.86 0.62
CA GLY A 92 0.75 -7.93 1.48
C GLY A 92 -0.28 -8.49 2.45
N ASN A 93 -1.57 -8.16 2.26
CA ASN A 93 -2.69 -8.52 3.13
C ASN A 93 -2.36 -8.35 4.63
N PRO A 94 -2.03 -7.12 5.08
CA PRO A 94 -1.65 -6.90 6.47
C PRO A 94 -2.80 -7.32 7.38
N THR A 95 -2.52 -8.06 8.45
CA THR A 95 -3.53 -8.58 9.40
C THR A 95 -4.40 -7.48 10.01
N ALA A 96 -3.94 -6.23 9.94
CA ALA A 96 -4.68 -5.04 10.35
C ALA A 96 -5.79 -4.62 9.36
N TRP A 97 -5.81 -5.08 8.11
CA TRP A 97 -6.76 -4.67 7.06
C TRP A 97 -7.45 -5.87 6.39
N PRO A 98 -8.20 -6.70 7.13
CA PRO A 98 -9.00 -7.74 6.49
C PRO A 98 -10.00 -7.09 5.52
N LEU A 99 -10.29 -7.75 4.39
CA LEU A 99 -11.20 -7.25 3.34
C LEU A 99 -12.51 -6.69 3.91
N ASP A 100 -13.07 -7.34 4.93
CA ASP A 100 -14.30 -6.91 5.61
C ASP A 100 -14.16 -5.56 6.32
N ARG A 101 -12.97 -5.21 6.83
CA ARG A 101 -12.69 -3.91 7.44
C ARG A 101 -12.58 -2.82 6.38
N VAL A 102 -11.98 -3.10 5.23
CA VAL A 102 -11.90 -2.14 4.12
C VAL A 102 -13.29 -1.86 3.54
N ILE A 103 -14.11 -2.90 3.34
CA ILE A 103 -15.50 -2.75 2.87
C ILE A 103 -16.34 -1.95 3.87
N ARG A 104 -16.21 -2.21 5.19
CA ARG A 104 -16.86 -1.38 6.22
C ARG A 104 -16.37 0.06 6.18
N GLY A 105 -15.07 0.28 5.97
CA GLY A 105 -14.48 1.60 5.83
C GLY A 105 -15.08 2.41 4.67
N ARG A 106 -15.39 1.76 3.53
CA ARG A 106 -16.10 2.42 2.41
C ARG A 106 -17.48 2.92 2.79
N MET A 107 -18.26 2.09 3.49
CA MET A 107 -19.62 2.45 3.88
C MET A 107 -19.63 3.61 4.87
N ILE A 108 -18.77 3.52 5.89
CA ILE A 108 -18.64 4.58 6.89
C ILE A 108 -18.11 5.86 6.23
N GLY A 109 -17.07 5.74 5.40
CA GLY A 109 -16.50 6.87 4.67
C GLY A 109 -17.51 7.56 3.75
N GLY A 110 -18.29 6.80 2.99
CA GLY A 110 -19.34 7.31 2.11
C GLY A 110 -20.45 8.02 2.88
N ILE A 111 -20.94 7.45 3.99
CA ILE A 111 -21.98 8.07 4.82
C ILE A 111 -21.48 9.37 5.45
N VAL A 112 -20.27 9.35 6.03
CA VAL A 112 -19.73 10.50 6.75
C VAL A 112 -19.36 11.64 5.78
N LEU A 113 -18.70 11.34 4.66
CA LEU A 113 -18.38 12.37 3.66
C LEU A 113 -19.62 12.86 2.91
N GLY A 114 -20.59 11.98 2.65
CA GLY A 114 -21.89 12.38 2.10
C GLY A 114 -22.63 13.37 3.00
N LEU A 115 -22.71 13.08 4.30
CA LEU A 115 -23.33 13.97 5.29
C LEU A 115 -22.55 15.28 5.45
N PHE A 116 -21.22 15.22 5.44
CA PHE A 116 -20.35 16.41 5.50
C PHE A 116 -20.61 17.36 4.32
N PHE A 117 -20.58 16.85 3.09
CA PHE A 117 -20.80 17.67 1.91
C PHE A 117 -22.26 18.15 1.79
N TYR A 118 -23.23 17.37 2.28
CA TYR A 118 -24.63 17.82 2.37
C TYR A 118 -24.77 19.07 3.25
N ILE A 119 -24.20 19.04 4.46
CA ILE A 119 -24.26 20.13 5.44
C ILE A 119 -23.55 21.39 4.91
N ILE A 120 -22.38 21.24 4.30
CA ILE A 120 -21.64 22.37 3.72
C ILE A 120 -22.40 22.98 2.55
N ALA A 121 -22.92 22.15 1.66
CA ALA A 121 -23.60 22.64 0.47
C ALA A 121 -24.93 23.35 0.80
N GLN A 122 -25.63 22.94 1.86
CA GLN A 122 -26.78 23.68 2.40
C GLN A 122 -26.43 25.09 2.86
N GLY A 123 -25.22 25.31 3.38
CA GLY A 123 -24.73 26.63 3.79
C GLY A 123 -24.45 27.59 2.63
N ILE A 124 -24.27 27.06 1.41
CA ILE A 124 -24.05 27.85 0.19
C ILE A 124 -25.38 28.12 -0.51
N ALA A 125 -26.13 27.07 -0.83
CA ALA A 125 -27.52 27.16 -1.27
C ALA A 125 -28.19 25.77 -1.16
N PHE A 126 -29.46 25.74 -0.78
CA PHE A 126 -30.21 24.48 -0.65
C PHE A 126 -30.21 23.63 -1.93
N ALA A 127 -30.18 24.26 -3.11
CA ALA A 127 -30.09 23.58 -4.40
C ALA A 127 -28.82 22.72 -4.56
N PHE A 128 -27.72 23.07 -3.89
CA PHE A 128 -26.46 22.30 -3.96
C PHE A 128 -26.37 21.18 -2.93
N ALA A 129 -27.32 21.08 -1.99
CA ALA A 129 -27.30 20.08 -0.92
C ALA A 129 -27.25 18.64 -1.44
N LEU A 130 -28.16 18.31 -2.38
CA LEU A 130 -28.26 16.97 -2.99
C LEU A 130 -27.04 16.64 -3.89
N PRO A 131 -26.61 17.51 -4.82
CA PRO A 131 -25.39 17.30 -5.58
C PRO A 131 -24.13 17.16 -4.71
N GLY A 132 -24.02 17.99 -3.67
CA GLY A 132 -22.91 17.92 -2.69
C GLY A 132 -22.89 16.59 -1.96
N ALA A 133 -24.03 16.13 -1.44
CA ALA A 133 -24.14 14.83 -0.79
C ALA A 133 -23.74 13.68 -1.72
N ALA A 134 -24.19 13.71 -2.98
CA ALA A 134 -23.84 12.70 -3.97
C ALA A 134 -22.33 12.65 -4.23
N LEU A 135 -21.68 13.81 -4.39
CA LEU A 135 -20.22 13.90 -4.53
C LEU A 135 -19.48 13.41 -3.28
N GLY A 136 -19.96 13.75 -2.08
CA GLY A 136 -19.37 13.30 -0.81
C GLY A 136 -19.43 11.79 -0.64
N VAL A 137 -20.57 11.16 -0.98
CA VAL A 137 -20.71 9.71 -0.97
C VAL A 137 -19.76 9.06 -1.97
N LEU A 138 -19.69 9.58 -3.19
CA LEU A 138 -18.80 9.08 -4.23
C LEU A 138 -17.34 9.14 -3.76
N ALA A 139 -16.90 10.29 -3.25
CA ALA A 139 -15.56 10.47 -2.71
C ALA A 139 -15.27 9.51 -1.56
N GLY A 140 -16.19 9.37 -0.59
CA GLY A 140 -16.00 8.50 0.56
C GLY A 140 -15.97 7.00 0.25
N LEU A 141 -16.62 6.57 -0.84
CA LEU A 141 -16.49 5.21 -1.34
C LEU A 141 -15.13 4.96 -2.00
N HIS A 142 -14.52 5.96 -2.64
CA HIS A 142 -13.24 5.82 -3.35
C HIS A 142 -11.99 6.05 -2.48
N VAL A 143 -12.09 6.81 -1.39
CA VAL A 143 -10.94 7.08 -0.51
C VAL A 143 -10.27 5.80 0.02
N PRO A 144 -11.00 4.78 0.53
CA PRO A 144 -10.36 3.55 1.00
C PRO A 144 -9.66 2.74 -0.10
N ASP A 145 -10.17 2.77 -1.33
CA ASP A 145 -9.48 2.14 -2.48
C ASP A 145 -8.13 2.78 -2.70
N LEU A 146 -8.09 4.11 -2.70
CA LEU A 146 -6.88 4.87 -2.96
C LEU A 146 -5.83 4.61 -1.87
N LEU A 147 -6.26 4.53 -0.60
CA LEU A 147 -5.36 4.21 0.51
C LEU A 147 -4.76 2.80 0.39
N VAL A 148 -5.58 1.79 0.08
CA VAL A 148 -5.10 0.42 -0.13
C VAL A 148 -4.18 0.34 -1.35
N TYR A 149 -4.54 1.00 -2.44
CA TYR A 149 -3.72 1.09 -3.65
C TYR A 149 -2.35 1.73 -3.35
N ASN A 150 -2.34 2.89 -2.67
CA ASN A 150 -1.11 3.58 -2.30
C ASN A 150 -0.23 2.74 -1.35
N ALA A 151 -0.85 2.04 -0.38
CA ALA A 151 -0.13 1.11 0.49
C ALA A 151 0.49 -0.04 -0.31
N GLY A 152 -0.24 -0.59 -1.29
CA GLY A 152 0.27 -1.58 -2.23
C GLY A 152 1.45 -1.05 -3.03
N VAL A 153 1.30 0.10 -3.70
CA VAL A 153 2.37 0.73 -4.48
C VAL A 153 3.61 0.99 -3.64
N LYS A 154 3.45 1.52 -2.42
CA LYS A 154 4.55 1.75 -1.49
C LYS A 154 5.27 0.46 -1.13
N ARG A 155 4.52 -0.58 -0.74
CA ARG A 155 5.10 -1.90 -0.40
C ARG A 155 5.85 -2.52 -1.60
N GLN A 156 5.28 -2.46 -2.80
CA GLN A 156 5.93 -2.99 -4.00
C GLN A 156 7.22 -2.23 -4.35
N LYS A 157 7.24 -0.91 -4.12
CA LYS A 157 8.45 -0.10 -4.23
C LYS A 157 9.50 -0.53 -3.20
N ASP A 158 9.09 -0.71 -1.94
CA ASP A 158 9.98 -1.15 -0.86
C ASP A 158 10.56 -2.56 -1.13
N ILE A 159 9.78 -3.47 -1.72
CA ILE A 159 10.27 -4.78 -2.21
C ILE A 159 11.33 -4.57 -3.30
N THR A 160 11.06 -3.71 -4.28
CA THR A 160 12.00 -3.42 -5.38
C THR A 160 13.33 -2.83 -4.89
N MET A 161 13.30 -2.05 -3.82
CA MET A 161 14.50 -1.43 -3.25
C MET A 161 15.31 -2.39 -2.38
N SER A 162 14.64 -3.31 -1.67
CA SER A 162 15.30 -4.32 -0.80
C SER A 162 15.73 -5.58 -1.54
N LEU A 163 15.23 -5.82 -2.75
CA LEU A 163 15.56 -7.00 -3.56
C LEU A 163 17.08 -7.22 -3.77
N PRO A 164 17.89 -6.21 -4.15
CA PRO A 164 19.33 -6.43 -4.36
C PRO A 164 20.04 -6.92 -3.08
N ASP A 165 19.74 -6.31 -1.93
CA ASP A 165 20.37 -6.65 -0.65
C ASP A 165 19.95 -8.07 -0.18
N VAL A 166 18.69 -8.45 -0.41
CA VAL A 166 18.18 -9.81 -0.16
C VAL A 166 18.89 -10.84 -1.04
N LEU A 167 19.06 -10.56 -2.33
CA LEU A 167 19.73 -11.48 -3.25
C LEU A 167 21.21 -11.65 -2.91
N ASP A 168 21.89 -10.56 -2.56
CA ASP A 168 23.29 -10.62 -2.14
C ASP A 168 23.48 -11.52 -0.92
N ALA A 169 22.61 -11.39 0.09
CA ALA A 169 22.65 -12.25 1.27
C ALA A 169 22.30 -13.72 0.93
N MET A 170 21.36 -13.96 0.02
CA MET A 170 21.04 -15.31 -0.44
C MET A 170 22.19 -15.96 -1.23
N VAL A 171 22.88 -15.18 -2.08
CA VAL A 171 24.06 -15.64 -2.84
C VAL A 171 25.14 -16.12 -1.87
N ILE A 172 25.48 -15.31 -0.85
CA ILE A 172 26.48 -15.68 0.16
C ILE A 172 26.07 -16.98 0.87
N GLY A 173 24.80 -17.11 1.25
CA GLY A 173 24.28 -18.31 1.89
C GLY A 173 24.45 -19.55 1.00
N VAL A 174 24.00 -19.50 -0.26
CA VAL A 174 24.07 -20.65 -1.17
C VAL A 174 25.51 -20.98 -1.58
N GLU A 175 26.37 -19.98 -1.77
CA GLU A 175 27.79 -20.18 -2.07
C GLU A 175 28.55 -20.83 -0.90
N SER A 176 28.13 -20.57 0.34
CA SER A 176 28.68 -21.25 1.53
C SER A 176 28.18 -22.69 1.71
N GLY A 177 27.36 -23.19 0.77
CA GLY A 177 26.82 -24.56 0.79
C GLY A 177 25.45 -24.69 1.46
N LEU A 178 24.79 -23.59 1.84
CA LEU A 178 23.40 -23.67 2.31
C LEU A 178 22.47 -24.06 1.16
N GLY A 179 21.53 -24.95 1.45
CA GLY A 179 20.38 -25.15 0.56
C GLY A 179 19.56 -23.87 0.43
N LEU A 180 18.89 -23.67 -0.72
CA LEU A 180 18.12 -22.47 -1.02
C LEU A 180 17.12 -22.10 0.10
N ASP A 181 16.44 -23.09 0.69
CA ASP A 181 15.47 -22.86 1.77
C ASP A 181 16.14 -22.36 3.05
N ALA A 182 17.33 -22.87 3.36
CA ALA A 182 18.11 -22.43 4.51
C ALA A 182 18.66 -21.01 4.31
N ALA A 183 19.12 -20.70 3.09
CA ALA A 183 19.53 -19.35 2.72
C ALA A 183 18.35 -18.36 2.83
N MET A 184 17.17 -18.70 2.30
CA MET A 184 15.95 -17.90 2.48
C MET A 184 15.60 -17.69 3.96
N ALA A 185 15.74 -18.74 4.79
CA ALA A 185 15.43 -18.66 6.21
C ALA A 185 16.41 -17.75 6.98
N GLN A 186 17.70 -17.81 6.64
CA GLN A 186 18.72 -16.95 7.23
C GLN A 186 18.46 -15.48 6.86
N VAL A 187 18.18 -15.21 5.59
CA VAL A 187 17.90 -13.84 5.11
C VAL A 187 16.61 -13.28 5.73
N ALA A 188 15.57 -14.11 5.88
CA ALA A 188 14.33 -13.74 6.55
C ALA A 188 14.51 -13.41 8.05
N GLN A 189 15.60 -13.87 8.69
CA GLN A 189 15.93 -13.56 10.08
C GLN A 189 16.86 -12.34 10.19
N LEU A 190 17.78 -12.17 9.24
CA LEU A 190 18.80 -11.11 9.28
C LEU A 190 18.27 -9.74 8.84
N LEU A 191 17.42 -9.72 7.80
CA LEU A 191 16.91 -8.50 7.21
C LEU A 191 15.47 -8.23 7.65
N GLN A 192 15.12 -6.95 7.78
CA GLN A 192 13.75 -6.52 8.03
C GLN A 192 13.17 -5.82 6.81
N GLY A 193 11.88 -6.03 6.55
CA GLY A 193 11.16 -5.36 5.48
C GLY A 193 10.26 -6.30 4.69
N PRO A 194 9.56 -5.77 3.67
CA PRO A 194 8.50 -6.50 2.99
C PRO A 194 8.99 -7.67 2.14
N MET A 195 10.25 -7.63 1.64
CA MET A 195 10.82 -8.74 0.88
C MET A 195 11.24 -9.91 1.78
N PRO A 196 11.99 -9.72 2.89
CA PRO A 196 12.20 -10.76 3.90
C PRO A 196 10.89 -11.36 4.46
N ASP A 197 9.86 -10.54 4.68
CA ASP A 197 8.54 -11.00 5.11
C ASP A 197 7.90 -11.97 4.10
N GLU A 198 8.03 -11.68 2.80
CA GLU A 198 7.54 -12.57 1.74
C GLU A 198 8.35 -13.87 1.65
N LEU A 199 9.67 -13.85 1.90
CA LEU A 199 10.48 -15.08 2.01
C LEU A 199 10.03 -15.93 3.20
N ASN A 200 9.78 -15.31 4.35
CA ASN A 200 9.24 -16.00 5.52
C ASN A 200 7.86 -16.63 5.20
N ARG A 201 7.01 -15.93 4.45
CA ARG A 201 5.73 -16.47 3.99
C ARG A 201 5.90 -17.68 3.07
N VAL A 202 6.85 -17.65 2.13
CA VAL A 202 7.18 -18.81 1.28
C VAL A 202 7.63 -20.00 2.14
N LEU A 203 8.52 -19.76 3.11
CA LEU A 203 8.99 -20.82 4.02
C LEU A 203 7.86 -21.40 4.88
N GLN A 204 6.91 -20.57 5.33
CA GLN A 204 5.72 -21.03 6.05
C GLN A 204 4.81 -21.88 5.16
N GLU A 205 4.56 -21.48 3.91
CA GLU A 205 3.81 -22.28 2.94
C GLU A 205 4.47 -23.65 2.73
N MET A 206 5.80 -23.68 2.62
CA MET A 206 6.56 -24.94 2.50
C MET A 206 6.48 -25.81 3.76
N ARG A 207 6.54 -25.22 4.96
CA ARG A 207 6.34 -25.95 6.24
C ARG A 207 4.93 -26.54 6.36
N LEU A 208 3.95 -25.96 5.69
CA LEU A 208 2.58 -26.49 5.61
C LEU A 208 2.41 -27.58 4.54
N GLY A 209 3.48 -27.98 3.85
CA GLY A 209 3.48 -29.05 2.86
C GLY A 209 3.23 -28.59 1.42
N VAL A 210 3.22 -27.28 1.14
CA VAL A 210 3.15 -26.76 -0.23
C VAL A 210 4.51 -26.95 -0.90
N SER A 211 4.54 -27.40 -2.16
CA SER A 211 5.80 -27.60 -2.88
C SER A 211 6.53 -26.27 -3.10
N ARG A 212 7.87 -26.31 -3.09
CA ARG A 212 8.73 -25.14 -3.31
C ARG A 212 8.36 -24.37 -4.57
N SER A 213 8.14 -25.09 -5.68
CA SER A 213 7.79 -24.48 -6.97
C SER A 213 6.45 -23.74 -6.92
N VAL A 214 5.46 -24.27 -6.19
CA VAL A 214 4.16 -23.62 -6.02
C VAL A 214 4.28 -22.39 -5.13
N SER A 215 5.00 -22.47 -4.00
CA SER A 215 5.19 -21.34 -3.08
C SER A 215 5.97 -20.19 -3.74
N LEU A 216 7.03 -20.50 -4.51
CA LEU A 216 7.77 -19.49 -5.28
C LEU A 216 6.89 -18.86 -6.37
N ARG A 217 6.10 -19.64 -7.12
CA ARG A 217 5.14 -19.07 -8.09
C ARG A 217 4.07 -18.21 -7.39
N ALA A 218 3.64 -18.57 -6.18
CA ALA A 218 2.71 -17.77 -5.39
C ALA A 218 3.34 -16.43 -4.97
N LEU A 219 4.62 -16.42 -4.57
CA LEU A 219 5.39 -15.19 -4.34
C LEU A 219 5.37 -14.26 -5.56
N ALA A 220 5.65 -14.79 -6.76
CA ALA A 220 5.62 -14.03 -8.01
C ALA A 220 4.22 -13.51 -8.36
N LYS A 221 3.14 -14.19 -7.95
CA LYS A 221 1.76 -13.73 -8.16
C LYS A 221 1.37 -12.58 -7.21
N ARG A 222 1.86 -12.59 -5.97
CA ARG A 222 1.59 -11.56 -4.95
C ARG A 222 2.37 -10.26 -5.15
N THR A 223 3.44 -10.31 -5.94
CA THR A 223 4.35 -9.18 -6.14
C THR A 223 4.26 -8.69 -7.59
N THR A 224 4.31 -7.36 -7.80
CA THR A 224 4.28 -6.75 -9.14
C THR A 224 5.68 -6.48 -9.71
N VAL A 225 6.73 -6.70 -8.92
CA VAL A 225 8.13 -6.49 -9.29
C VAL A 225 8.55 -7.48 -10.37
N ARG A 226 8.84 -6.97 -11.57
CA ARG A 226 9.20 -7.77 -12.75
C ARG A 226 10.43 -8.64 -12.50
N ASP A 227 11.48 -8.04 -11.93
CA ASP A 227 12.77 -8.72 -11.74
C ASP A 227 12.64 -9.92 -10.78
N LEU A 228 11.80 -9.79 -9.74
CA LEU A 228 11.49 -10.91 -8.85
C LEU A 228 10.75 -12.04 -9.58
N LYS A 229 9.82 -11.72 -10.50
CA LYS A 229 9.11 -12.74 -11.29
C LYS A 229 10.04 -13.50 -12.21
N THR A 230 10.97 -12.80 -12.86
CA THR A 230 12.00 -13.42 -13.71
C THR A 230 12.87 -14.36 -12.89
N LEU A 231 13.37 -13.88 -11.73
CA LEU A 231 14.17 -14.70 -10.82
C LEU A 231 13.41 -15.95 -10.35
N VAL A 232 12.16 -15.80 -9.88
CA VAL A 232 11.33 -16.92 -9.43
C VAL A 232 11.18 -17.95 -10.54
N THR A 233 10.95 -17.51 -11.78
CA THR A 233 10.80 -18.40 -12.92
C THR A 233 12.08 -19.19 -13.16
N ALA A 234 13.23 -18.50 -13.15
CA ALA A 234 14.54 -19.12 -13.30
C ALA A 234 14.86 -20.12 -12.17
N LEU A 235 14.59 -19.77 -10.91
CA LEU A 235 14.80 -20.65 -9.75
C LEU A 235 13.93 -21.91 -9.81
N VAL A 236 12.67 -21.76 -10.23
CA VAL A 236 11.77 -22.90 -10.37
C VAL A 236 12.23 -23.84 -11.49
N GLN A 237 12.60 -23.29 -12.64
CA GLN A 237 13.14 -24.07 -13.76
C GLN A 237 14.45 -24.78 -13.39
N ALA A 238 15.36 -24.08 -12.72
CA ALA A 238 16.62 -24.67 -12.27
C ALA A 238 16.42 -25.76 -11.23
N GLY A 239 15.36 -25.68 -10.42
CA GLY A 239 15.05 -26.68 -9.41
C GLY A 239 14.52 -27.96 -10.03
N GLU A 240 13.79 -27.83 -11.14
CA GLU A 240 13.29 -28.95 -11.94
C GLU A 240 14.41 -29.59 -12.80
N LEU A 241 15.38 -28.79 -13.27
CA LEU A 241 16.49 -29.22 -14.13
C LEU A 241 17.79 -29.57 -13.40
N GLY A 242 17.86 -29.37 -12.08
CA GLY A 242 19.07 -29.62 -11.27
C GLY A 242 20.22 -28.64 -11.54
N ILE A 243 19.94 -27.46 -12.07
CA ILE A 243 20.96 -26.43 -12.38
C ILE A 243 21.40 -25.72 -11.10
N SER A 244 22.65 -25.24 -11.07
CA SER A 244 23.18 -24.46 -9.94
C SER A 244 22.34 -23.21 -9.63
N MET A 245 21.73 -23.21 -8.44
CA MET A 245 21.00 -22.06 -7.90
C MET A 245 21.91 -20.85 -7.67
N ALA A 246 23.16 -21.10 -7.27
CA ALA A 246 24.14 -20.06 -6.98
C ALA A 246 24.43 -19.20 -8.21
N GLY A 247 24.56 -19.84 -9.39
CA GLY A 247 24.81 -19.14 -10.65
C GLY A 247 23.69 -18.16 -11.00
N ILE A 248 22.44 -18.63 -10.93
CA ILE A 248 21.25 -17.82 -11.24
C ILE A 248 21.10 -16.67 -10.24
N LEU A 249 21.26 -16.95 -8.94
CA LEU A 249 21.19 -15.92 -7.91
C LEU A 249 22.28 -14.86 -8.11
N ARG A 250 23.51 -15.26 -8.44
CA ARG A 250 24.65 -14.35 -8.66
C ARG A 250 24.44 -13.46 -9.89
N GLU A 251 23.97 -14.03 -10.99
CA GLU A 251 23.66 -13.28 -12.21
C GLU A 251 22.56 -12.24 -11.94
N HIS A 252 21.46 -12.67 -11.32
CA HIS A 252 20.37 -11.75 -10.96
C HIS A 252 20.77 -10.70 -9.92
N ALA A 253 21.61 -11.05 -8.95
CA ALA A 253 22.15 -10.09 -7.98
C ALA A 253 23.01 -9.02 -8.68
N SER A 254 23.87 -9.42 -9.63
CA SER A 254 24.67 -8.50 -10.44
C SER A 254 23.80 -7.56 -11.28
N ASP A 255 22.78 -8.08 -11.98
CA ASP A 255 21.82 -7.26 -12.73
C ASP A 255 21.08 -6.26 -11.81
N GLN A 256 20.66 -6.69 -10.62
CA GLN A 256 20.02 -5.81 -9.66
C GLN A 256 20.94 -4.70 -9.13
N ARG A 257 22.21 -4.98 -8.89
CA ARG A 257 23.22 -3.98 -8.52
C ARG A 257 23.42 -2.96 -9.64
N MET A 258 23.52 -3.42 -10.89
CA MET A 258 23.62 -2.55 -12.06
C MET A 258 22.41 -1.62 -12.16
N ARG A 259 21.19 -2.16 -12.03
CA ARG A 259 19.94 -1.38 -12.04
C ARG A 259 19.88 -0.37 -10.90
N ARG A 260 20.33 -0.73 -9.69
CA ARG A 260 20.39 0.20 -8.54
C ARG A 260 21.29 1.40 -8.86
N ARG A 261 22.45 1.15 -9.49
CA ARG A 261 23.36 2.20 -9.95
C ARG A 261 22.73 3.09 -11.02
N GLN A 262 22.12 2.49 -12.05
CA GLN A 262 21.42 3.24 -13.11
C GLN A 262 20.31 4.14 -12.55
N ARG A 263 19.49 3.63 -11.61
CA ARG A 263 18.44 4.44 -10.96
C ARG A 263 19.03 5.63 -10.19
N ALA A 264 20.18 5.47 -9.55
CA ALA A 264 20.87 6.56 -8.87
C ALA A 264 21.40 7.59 -9.87
N GLU A 265 21.99 7.14 -10.98
CA GLU A 265 22.48 8.01 -12.07
C GLU A 265 21.33 8.78 -12.74
N GLU A 266 20.20 8.12 -13.04
CA GLU A 266 18.99 8.76 -13.57
C GLU A 266 18.43 9.82 -12.61
N GLN A 267 18.45 9.55 -11.31
CA GLN A 267 17.99 10.52 -10.30
C GLN A 267 18.92 11.73 -10.25
N ALA A 268 20.24 11.52 -10.32
CA ALA A 268 21.23 12.59 -10.38
C ALA A 268 21.02 13.48 -11.62
N GLN A 269 20.81 12.87 -12.80
CA GLN A 269 20.55 13.63 -14.04
C GLN A 269 19.26 14.45 -13.98
N LYS A 270 18.20 13.92 -13.36
CA LYS A 270 16.94 14.66 -13.17
C LYS A 270 17.12 15.87 -12.26
N VAL A 271 18.02 15.81 -11.27
CA VAL A 271 18.34 16.96 -10.42
C VAL A 271 18.99 18.08 -11.25
N THR A 272 19.92 17.74 -12.15
CA THR A 272 20.56 18.71 -13.04
C THR A 272 19.55 19.49 -13.88
N VAL A 273 18.57 18.80 -14.47
CA VAL A 273 17.51 19.46 -15.26
C VAL A 273 16.61 20.34 -14.39
N LYS A 274 16.28 19.91 -13.16
CA LYS A 274 15.45 20.69 -12.23
C LYS A 274 16.12 21.97 -11.75
N LEU A 275 17.45 22.02 -11.67
CA LEU A 275 18.20 23.24 -11.32
C LEU A 275 18.12 24.31 -12.42
N LEU A 276 17.91 23.91 -13.67
CA LEU A 276 17.82 24.85 -14.79
C LEU A 276 16.59 25.77 -14.68
N PHE A 277 15.50 25.28 -14.10
CA PHE A 277 14.24 26.02 -14.01
C PHE A 277 14.34 27.26 -13.10
N PRO A 278 14.79 27.18 -11.83
CA PRO A 278 15.03 28.36 -11.00
C PRO A 278 16.06 29.32 -11.61
N VAL A 279 17.13 28.79 -12.22
CA VAL A 279 18.17 29.62 -12.85
C VAL A 279 17.57 30.44 -13.98
N LEU A 280 16.83 29.82 -14.90
CA LEU A 280 16.18 30.53 -15.99
C LEU A 280 15.14 31.53 -15.48
N PHE A 281 14.36 31.16 -14.47
CA PHE A 281 13.34 32.03 -13.87
C PHE A 281 13.94 33.26 -13.17
N CYS A 282 15.13 33.16 -12.56
CA CYS A 282 15.81 34.31 -11.95
C CYS A 282 16.61 35.14 -12.96
N LEU A 283 17.21 34.49 -13.96
CA LEU A 283 18.13 35.13 -14.90
C LEU A 283 17.37 35.87 -16.00
N PHE A 284 16.23 35.33 -16.46
CA PHE A 284 15.42 35.92 -17.52
C PHE A 284 14.87 37.33 -17.17
N PRO A 285 14.28 37.58 -15.98
CA PRO A 285 13.84 38.93 -15.58
C PRO A 285 15.00 39.92 -15.46
N VAL A 286 16.16 39.47 -14.95
CA VAL A 286 17.34 40.33 -14.80
C VAL A 286 17.86 40.77 -16.16
N ILE A 287 17.97 39.86 -17.13
CA ILE A 287 18.34 40.20 -18.50
C ILE A 287 17.34 41.21 -19.09
N PHE A 288 16.04 41.00 -18.91
CA PHE A 288 15.01 41.93 -19.41
C PHE A 288 15.18 43.34 -18.85
N ILE A 289 15.39 43.47 -17.54
CA ILE A 289 15.58 44.77 -16.89
C ILE A 289 16.84 45.47 -17.41
N VAL A 290 17.96 44.74 -17.53
CA VAL A 290 19.24 45.31 -17.95
C VAL A 290 19.24 45.72 -19.42
N VAL A 291 18.58 44.94 -20.29
CA VAL A 291 18.57 45.20 -21.74
C VAL A 291 17.47 46.20 -22.13
N LEU A 292 16.21 46.00 -21.69
CA LEU A 292 15.11 46.89 -22.05
C LEU A 292 15.09 48.19 -21.22
N GLY A 293 15.59 48.17 -19.98
CA GLY A 293 15.61 49.34 -19.09
C GLY A 293 16.17 50.61 -19.75
N PRO A 294 17.43 50.62 -20.23
CA PRO A 294 18.01 51.79 -20.87
C PRO A 294 17.37 52.12 -22.23
N ALA A 295 16.88 51.13 -22.97
CA ALA A 295 16.18 51.35 -24.24
C ALA A 295 14.88 52.13 -24.02
N MET A 296 14.11 51.76 -23.00
CA MET A 296 12.87 52.45 -22.61
C MET A 296 13.14 53.89 -22.14
N ILE A 297 14.20 54.10 -21.34
CA ILE A 297 14.59 55.44 -20.88
C ILE A 297 15.00 56.33 -22.06
N LYS A 298 15.75 55.79 -23.04
CA LYS A 298 16.16 56.54 -24.23
C LYS A 298 14.97 56.95 -25.10
N ILE A 299 13.99 56.06 -25.30
CA ILE A 299 12.79 56.35 -26.08
C ILE A 299 11.93 57.41 -25.37
N ALA A 300 11.74 57.26 -24.06
CA ALA A 300 10.96 58.21 -23.26
C ALA A 300 11.60 59.61 -23.18
N GLY A 301 12.93 59.72 -23.24
CA GLY A 301 13.63 61.01 -23.29
C GLY A 301 13.70 61.63 -24.69
N SER A 302 13.31 60.91 -25.74
CA SER A 302 13.29 61.39 -27.13
C SER A 302 11.91 61.80 -27.63
N LEU A 303 10.86 61.52 -26.84
CA LEU A 303 9.50 62.05 -27.00
C LEU A 303 9.36 63.36 -26.21
#